data_AF-A0A7X9EHE8-F1
#
_entry.id   AF-A0A7X9EHE8-F1
#
_cell.length_a   1.000
_cell.length_b   1.000
_cell.length_c   1.000
_cell.angle_alpha   90.00
_cell.angle_beta   90.00
_cell.angle_gamma   90.00
#
_symmetry.space_group_name_H-M   'P 1'
#
loop_
_entity.id
_entity.type
_entity.pdbx_description
1 polymer ?
#
loop_
_entity_poly.entity_id
_entity_poly.type
_entity_poly.pdbx_seq_one_letter_code
_entity_poly.pdbx_strand_id
1 'polypeptide(L)'
;MNIKERIERSKQLILAISKIGRDKTTIPSLKDLFPFKHYFDNKGNLKRDELNEIDGLWTRREILTRYLLVSAVLDQGPDLEGVRRLLKDVVNSLYEKEIRIFHKPIDFFKELGISIDEILEKHASIKNIRADYWAKENESNPNKYNLFTDRTNQVLGYAVYRWGVPLCVPHLLEKDLKRNCKESTEPLVEYIESWDSSETMSQQIKDNERYGLGKAIGDKAGHLFAKFYIHTYRIGKRKDEAFGPLSYELPFDSNAGRVLFRTGFLLDCAKLSDYEKWEVVQKGKGKGGKHYIRVTNIRGKKSDELSSLKEVMDSYEPICIKYLKVRIRRPSKIEIQQIPNTLLLDTKYGIGDLDDGLINIGTKYCFNHNNPNCKECPIKEFCLAYKKQKGLIKNYRT
;
A
#
# COMPACT_ATOMS: atom_id res chain seq x y z
N MET A 1 22.16 -17.49 -18.75
CA MET A 1 22.12 -17.34 -17.29
C MET A 1 21.27 -18.48 -16.77
N ASN A 2 21.85 -19.36 -15.95
CA ASN A 2 21.08 -20.45 -15.37
C ASN A 2 20.09 -19.91 -14.31
N ILE A 3 19.15 -20.75 -13.87
CA ILE A 3 18.09 -20.32 -12.95
C ILE A 3 18.62 -19.85 -11.59
N LYS A 4 19.71 -20.46 -11.08
CA LYS A 4 20.35 -20.06 -9.82
C LYS A 4 20.94 -18.66 -9.90
N GLU A 5 21.64 -18.35 -10.99
CA GLU A 5 22.18 -17.02 -11.27
C GLU A 5 21.06 -15.96 -11.39
N ARG A 6 19.90 -16.32 -11.98
CA ARG A 6 18.72 -15.44 -12.05
C ARG A 6 18.16 -15.12 -10.69
N ILE A 7 18.07 -16.11 -9.81
CA ILE A 7 17.58 -15.92 -8.43
C ILE A 7 18.55 -15.07 -7.62
N GLU A 8 19.86 -15.35 -7.68
CA GLU A 8 20.85 -14.58 -6.94
C GLU A 8 20.85 -13.11 -7.39
N ARG A 9 20.81 -12.87 -8.70
CA ARG A 9 20.63 -11.52 -9.25
C ARG A 9 19.33 -10.86 -8.77
N SER A 10 18.24 -11.61 -8.73
CA SER A 10 16.94 -11.12 -8.24
C SER A 10 17.00 -10.77 -6.75
N LYS A 11 17.65 -11.59 -5.93
CA LYS A 11 17.87 -11.33 -4.50
C LYS A 11 18.69 -10.05 -4.30
N GLN A 12 19.80 -9.88 -5.02
CA GLN A 12 20.60 -8.66 -4.97
C GLN A 12 19.83 -7.41 -5.39
N LEU A 13 19.01 -7.51 -6.44
CA LEU A 13 18.13 -6.43 -6.87
C LEU A 13 17.13 -6.06 -5.75
N ILE A 14 16.45 -7.05 -5.17
CA ILE A 14 15.48 -6.84 -4.09
C ILE A 14 16.15 -6.18 -2.88
N LEU A 15 17.33 -6.64 -2.48
CA LEU A 15 18.12 -6.04 -1.39
C LEU A 15 18.52 -4.58 -1.69
N ALA A 16 18.93 -4.29 -2.93
CA ALA A 16 19.28 -2.94 -3.34
C ALA A 16 18.06 -1.99 -3.28
N ILE A 17 16.89 -2.47 -3.71
CA ILE A 17 15.65 -1.69 -3.62
C ILE A 17 15.24 -1.49 -2.16
N SER A 18 15.27 -2.54 -1.33
CA SER A 18 14.93 -2.44 0.09
C SER A 18 15.84 -1.49 0.86
N LYS A 19 17.14 -1.45 0.52
CA LYS A 19 18.06 -0.46 1.07
C LYS A 19 17.61 0.97 0.74
N ILE A 20 17.22 1.24 -0.50
CA ILE A 20 16.71 2.56 -0.90
C ILE A 20 15.44 2.91 -0.12
N GLY A 21 14.50 1.97 0.03
CA GLY A 21 13.26 2.23 0.75
C GLY A 21 13.45 2.50 2.24
N ARG A 22 14.40 1.82 2.88
CA ARG A 22 14.80 2.11 4.26
C ARG A 22 15.35 3.53 4.43
N ASP A 23 16.15 3.98 3.47
CA ASP A 23 16.80 5.30 3.52
C ASP A 23 15.86 6.44 3.06
N LYS A 24 14.80 6.11 2.31
CA LYS A 24 13.90 7.07 1.65
C LYS A 24 12.43 6.82 1.98
N THR A 25 12.13 6.32 3.17
CA THR A 25 10.77 6.03 3.61
C THR A 25 9.88 7.27 3.46
N THR A 26 8.84 7.16 2.64
CA THR A 26 7.88 8.23 2.40
C THR A 26 6.70 8.09 3.36
N ILE A 27 6.86 8.63 4.57
CA ILE A 27 5.84 8.59 5.62
C ILE A 27 4.97 9.86 5.54
N PRO A 28 3.63 9.75 5.49
CA PRO A 28 2.77 10.88 5.79
C PRO A 28 3.11 11.44 7.19
N SER A 29 3.41 12.72 7.27
CA SER A 29 3.81 13.35 8.53
C SER A 29 2.61 13.44 9.48
N LEU A 30 2.40 12.40 10.30
CA LEU A 30 1.33 12.36 11.30
C LEU A 30 1.43 13.52 12.31
N LYS A 31 2.64 14.00 12.58
CA LYS A 31 2.89 15.15 13.47
C LYS A 31 2.24 16.46 12.97
N ASP A 32 1.94 16.55 11.67
CA ASP A 32 1.30 17.73 11.07
C ASP A 32 -0.23 17.64 11.14
N LEU A 33 -0.78 16.55 11.68
CA LEU A 33 -2.19 16.42 12.00
C LEU A 33 -2.46 17.01 13.38
N PHE A 34 -3.31 18.02 13.44
CA PHE A 34 -3.77 18.65 14.67
C PHE A 34 -4.12 17.64 15.77
N PRO A 35 -4.92 16.57 15.51
CA PRO A 35 -5.27 15.62 16.56
C PRO A 35 -4.14 14.74 17.08
N PHE A 36 -3.00 14.64 16.38
CA PHE A 36 -1.92 13.72 16.76
C PHE A 36 -0.66 14.43 17.18
N LYS A 37 -0.62 15.77 17.16
CA LYS A 37 0.58 16.54 17.47
C LYS A 37 1.19 16.16 18.82
N HIS A 38 0.37 15.92 19.84
CA HIS A 38 0.80 15.50 21.18
C HIS A 38 1.26 14.04 21.28
N TYR A 39 1.06 13.23 20.23
CA TYR A 39 1.54 11.85 20.18
C TYR A 39 3.04 11.76 19.80
N PHE A 40 3.65 12.88 19.43
CA PHE A 40 5.05 12.95 19.01
C PHE A 40 5.90 13.69 20.04
N ASP A 41 7.16 13.29 20.15
CA ASP A 41 8.17 14.01 20.93
C ASP A 41 8.65 15.28 20.19
N ASN A 42 9.47 16.09 20.86
CA ASN A 42 10.04 17.31 20.26
C ASN A 42 10.97 17.04 19.06
N LYS A 43 11.39 15.79 18.85
CA LYS A 43 12.19 15.35 17.70
C LYS A 43 11.31 14.85 16.55
N GLY A 44 9.99 14.83 16.73
CA GLY A 44 9.02 14.34 15.75
C GLY A 44 8.89 12.82 15.69
N ASN A 45 9.39 12.09 16.71
CA ASN A 45 9.20 10.65 16.81
C ASN A 45 7.90 10.33 17.54
N LEU A 46 7.19 9.29 17.05
CA LEU A 46 6.00 8.79 17.73
C LEU A 46 6.39 8.24 19.11
N LYS A 47 5.72 8.71 20.15
CA LYS A 47 5.90 8.25 21.53
C LYS A 47 5.25 6.88 21.73
N ARG A 48 6.03 5.83 21.49
CA ARG A 48 5.54 4.44 21.40
C ARG A 48 5.06 3.88 22.73
N ASP A 49 5.67 4.32 23.81
CA ASP A 49 5.35 4.03 25.20
C ASP A 49 4.00 4.63 25.63
N GLU A 50 3.63 5.79 25.08
CA GLU A 50 2.34 6.45 25.35
C GLU A 50 1.17 5.90 24.49
N LEU A 51 1.39 4.92 23.61
CA LEU A 51 0.34 4.45 22.66
C LEU A 51 -0.88 3.82 23.34
N ASN A 52 -0.74 3.33 24.57
CA ASN A 52 -1.84 2.74 25.34
C ASN A 52 -2.56 3.76 26.23
N GLU A 53 -2.10 5.02 26.27
CA GLU A 53 -2.80 6.08 26.98
C GLU A 53 -4.16 6.38 26.34
N ILE A 54 -5.11 6.80 27.19
CA ILE A 54 -6.46 7.17 26.76
C ILE A 54 -6.47 8.60 26.23
N ASP A 55 -7.08 8.79 25.07
CA ASP A 55 -7.43 10.07 24.47
C ASP A 55 -8.92 10.06 24.13
N GLY A 56 -9.72 10.81 24.90
CA GLY A 56 -11.17 10.70 24.89
C GLY A 56 -11.65 9.35 25.45
N LEU A 57 -12.23 8.50 24.60
CA LEU A 57 -12.74 7.17 24.98
C LEU A 57 -11.81 6.03 24.55
N TRP A 58 -10.78 6.32 23.76
CA TRP A 58 -9.99 5.32 23.05
C TRP A 58 -8.52 5.44 23.39
N THR A 59 -7.76 4.37 23.19
CA THR A 59 -6.30 4.49 23.24
C THR A 59 -5.78 5.31 22.06
N ARG A 60 -4.62 5.96 22.21
CA ARG A 60 -3.94 6.62 21.09
C ARG A 60 -3.67 5.65 19.93
N ARG A 61 -3.36 4.39 20.24
CA ARG A 61 -3.18 3.31 19.25
C ARG A 61 -4.45 3.09 18.43
N GLU A 62 -5.61 3.01 19.07
CA GLU A 62 -6.90 2.86 18.40
C GLU A 62 -7.16 4.03 17.44
N ILE A 63 -7.00 5.27 17.91
CA ILE A 63 -7.24 6.48 17.11
C ILE A 63 -6.31 6.53 15.90
N LEU A 64 -5.01 6.24 16.09
CA LEU A 64 -4.06 6.14 14.99
C LEU A 64 -4.46 5.05 14.01
N THR A 65 -4.88 3.89 14.49
CA THR A 65 -5.31 2.77 13.63
C THR A 65 -6.50 3.15 12.75
N ARG A 66 -7.48 3.88 13.30
CA ARG A 66 -8.60 4.43 12.53
C ARG A 66 -8.15 5.38 11.43
N TYR A 67 -7.23 6.29 11.73
CA TYR A 67 -6.64 7.17 10.73
C TYR A 67 -5.90 6.39 9.64
N LEU A 68 -5.09 5.39 10.02
CA LEU A 68 -4.34 4.59 9.05
C LEU A 68 -5.27 3.81 8.11
N LEU A 69 -6.42 3.36 8.59
CA LEU A 69 -7.42 2.68 7.77
C LEU A 69 -7.99 3.61 6.70
N VAL A 70 -8.43 4.82 7.10
CA VAL A 70 -8.90 5.84 6.15
C VAL A 70 -7.78 6.24 5.19
N SER A 71 -6.56 6.43 5.70
CA SER A 71 -5.39 6.77 4.88
C SER A 71 -5.11 5.72 3.82
N ALA A 72 -5.17 4.43 4.16
CA ALA A 72 -4.94 3.35 3.20
C ALA A 72 -6.01 3.29 2.10
N VAL A 73 -7.27 3.58 2.44
CA VAL A 73 -8.37 3.67 1.47
C VAL A 73 -8.16 4.82 0.49
N LEU A 74 -7.72 5.98 0.98
CA LEU A 74 -7.54 7.18 0.16
C LEU A 74 -6.27 7.14 -0.70
N ASP A 75 -5.19 6.49 -0.24
CA ASP A 75 -3.87 6.38 -0.91
C ASP A 75 -3.88 5.44 -2.15
N GLN A 76 -4.97 5.50 -2.91
CA GLN A 76 -5.21 4.84 -4.19
C GLN A 76 -5.26 5.82 -5.37
N GLY A 77 -5.15 7.13 -5.11
CA GLY A 77 -5.20 8.17 -6.14
C GLY A 77 -3.95 8.26 -7.03
N PRO A 78 -4.04 8.95 -8.18
CA PRO A 78 -2.96 9.06 -9.17
C PRO A 78 -1.78 9.94 -8.72
N ASP A 79 -1.95 10.74 -7.68
CA ASP A 79 -0.95 11.64 -7.10
C ASP A 79 -0.91 11.46 -5.57
N LEU A 80 0.00 10.60 -5.10
CA LEU A 80 0.11 10.22 -3.69
C LEU A 80 0.32 11.44 -2.78
N GLU A 81 1.13 12.41 -3.21
CA GLU A 81 1.40 13.59 -2.41
C GLU A 81 0.17 14.50 -2.31
N GLY A 82 -0.55 14.71 -3.41
CA GLY A 82 -1.81 15.46 -3.41
C GLY A 82 -2.89 14.80 -2.55
N VAL A 83 -3.03 13.48 -2.62
CA VAL A 83 -3.97 12.71 -1.78
C VAL A 83 -3.63 12.83 -0.30
N ARG A 84 -2.35 12.67 0.07
CA ARG A 84 -1.90 12.79 1.46
C ARG A 84 -2.13 14.20 2.01
N ARG A 85 -1.92 15.22 1.19
CA ARG A 85 -2.21 16.61 1.54
C ARG A 85 -3.71 16.83 1.72
N LEU A 86 -4.55 16.28 0.85
CA LEU A 86 -6.01 16.37 0.97
C LEU A 86 -6.49 15.74 2.28
N LEU A 87 -6.05 14.52 2.60
CA LEU A 87 -6.39 13.86 3.86
C LEU A 87 -6.01 14.72 5.07
N LYS A 88 -4.78 15.24 5.08
CA LYS A 88 -4.28 16.07 6.17
C LYS A 88 -5.10 17.35 6.34
N ASP A 89 -5.28 18.10 5.26
CA ASP A 89 -5.91 19.42 5.30
C ASP A 89 -7.40 19.30 5.68
N VAL A 90 -8.10 18.26 5.19
CA VAL A 90 -9.49 17.97 5.58
C VAL A 90 -9.59 17.53 7.04
N VAL A 91 -8.73 16.62 7.50
CA VAL A 91 -8.75 16.17 8.91
C VAL A 91 -8.51 17.33 9.86
N ASN A 92 -7.53 18.18 9.59
CA ASN A 92 -7.26 19.34 10.43
C ASN A 92 -8.46 20.29 10.47
N SER A 93 -9.05 20.61 9.31
CA SER A 93 -10.21 21.50 9.24
C SER A 93 -11.44 20.95 9.99
N LEU A 94 -11.70 19.64 9.86
CA LEU A 94 -12.78 19.00 10.61
C LEU A 94 -12.56 19.08 12.11
N TYR A 95 -11.32 18.84 12.58
CA TYR A 95 -11.02 18.90 14.01
C TYR A 95 -11.02 20.33 14.56
N GLU A 96 -10.65 21.35 13.77
CA GLU A 96 -10.81 22.77 14.12
C GLU A 96 -12.28 23.14 14.32
N LYS A 97 -13.19 22.47 13.59
CA LYS A 97 -14.65 22.59 13.73
C LYS A 97 -15.24 21.63 14.78
N GLU A 98 -14.41 21.01 15.60
CA GLU A 98 -14.78 20.03 16.63
C GLU A 98 -15.42 18.73 16.09
N ILE A 99 -15.30 18.44 14.80
CA ILE A 99 -15.77 17.21 14.16
C ILE A 99 -14.67 16.14 14.26
N ARG A 100 -14.62 15.46 15.40
CA ARG A 100 -13.52 14.55 15.77
C ARG A 100 -13.68 13.13 15.18
N ILE A 101 -13.65 13.00 13.86
CA ILE A 101 -14.04 11.76 13.14
C ILE A 101 -13.29 10.48 13.56
N PHE A 102 -12.07 10.55 14.09
CA PHE A 102 -11.39 9.34 14.59
C PHE A 102 -11.73 9.00 16.04
N HIS A 103 -12.09 10.00 16.85
CA HIS A 103 -12.57 9.80 18.22
C HIS A 103 -14.06 9.42 18.24
N LYS A 104 -14.84 9.92 17.28
CA LYS A 104 -16.27 9.69 17.20
C LYS A 104 -16.69 9.60 15.73
N PRO A 105 -16.54 8.41 15.11
CA PRO A 105 -16.77 8.23 13.66
C PRO A 105 -18.16 8.67 13.18
N ILE A 106 -19.18 8.60 14.05
CA ILE A 106 -20.53 9.05 13.73
C ILE A 106 -20.61 10.55 13.40
N ASP A 107 -19.66 11.37 13.87
CA ASP A 107 -19.68 12.81 13.65
C ASP A 107 -19.44 13.16 12.17
N PHE A 108 -18.72 12.31 11.42
CA PHE A 108 -18.60 12.46 9.97
C PHE A 108 -19.96 12.42 9.26
N PHE A 109 -20.86 11.54 9.71
CA PHE A 109 -22.18 11.36 9.10
C PHE A 109 -23.19 12.40 9.55
N LYS A 110 -23.11 12.81 10.82
CA LYS A 110 -23.95 13.91 11.35
C LYS A 110 -23.64 15.22 10.65
N GLU A 111 -22.35 15.46 10.40
CA GLU A 111 -21.85 16.68 9.77
C GLU A 111 -21.41 16.42 8.31
N LEU A 112 -22.16 15.56 7.59
CA LEU A 112 -21.79 15.14 6.24
C LEU A 112 -21.69 16.33 5.26
N GLY A 113 -22.57 17.33 5.41
CA GLY A 113 -22.54 18.56 4.62
C GLY A 113 -21.21 19.29 4.78
N ILE A 114 -20.83 19.57 6.03
CA ILE A 114 -19.54 20.22 6.36
C ILE A 114 -18.37 19.38 5.84
N SER A 115 -18.43 18.05 6.03
CA SER A 115 -17.38 17.15 5.56
C SER A 115 -17.18 17.17 4.04
N ILE A 116 -18.27 17.25 3.28
CA ILE A 116 -18.22 17.36 1.82
C ILE A 116 -17.65 18.71 1.39
N ASP A 117 -18.08 19.80 2.04
CA ASP A 117 -17.62 21.14 1.71
C ASP A 117 -16.11 21.28 1.96
N GLU A 118 -15.61 20.76 3.08
CA GLU A 118 -14.17 20.73 3.36
C GLU A 118 -13.39 19.91 2.33
N ILE A 119 -13.90 18.74 1.94
CA ILE A 119 -13.26 17.91 0.89
C ILE A 119 -13.18 18.68 -0.44
N LEU A 120 -14.25 19.37 -0.84
CA LEU A 120 -14.27 20.18 -2.06
C LEU A 120 -13.29 21.35 -2.01
N GLU A 121 -13.33 22.13 -0.92
CA GLU A 121 -12.50 23.32 -0.76
C GLU A 121 -11.01 22.96 -0.76
N LYS A 122 -10.60 21.94 0.01
CA LYS A 122 -9.19 21.53 0.08
C LYS A 122 -8.75 20.88 -1.22
N HIS A 123 -9.62 20.13 -1.92
CA HIS A 123 -9.33 19.60 -3.25
C HIS A 123 -9.01 20.72 -4.24
N ALA A 124 -9.85 21.76 -4.32
CA ALA A 124 -9.65 22.89 -5.22
C ALA A 124 -8.34 23.63 -4.91
N SER A 125 -8.06 23.84 -3.63
CA SER A 125 -6.83 24.47 -3.14
C SER A 125 -5.57 23.70 -3.55
N ILE A 126 -5.60 22.37 -3.43
CA ILE A 126 -4.47 21.51 -3.82
C ILE A 126 -4.32 21.46 -5.35
N LYS A 127 -5.43 21.39 -6.09
CA LYS A 127 -5.44 21.41 -7.55
C LYS A 127 -4.73 22.66 -8.10
N ASN A 128 -4.98 23.83 -7.51
CA ASN A 128 -4.32 25.08 -7.92
C ASN A 128 -2.80 25.06 -7.76
N ILE A 129 -2.27 24.22 -6.87
CA ILE A 129 -0.83 24.14 -6.57
C ILE A 129 -0.17 23.01 -7.38
N ARG A 130 -0.86 21.88 -7.54
CA ARG A 130 -0.24 20.63 -8.00
C ARG A 130 -0.53 20.26 -9.46
N ALA A 131 -1.61 20.79 -10.06
CA ALA A 131 -2.07 20.32 -11.36
C ALA A 131 -1.01 20.46 -12.46
N ASP A 132 -0.29 21.59 -12.49
CA ASP A 132 0.75 21.86 -13.51
C ASP A 132 1.97 20.97 -13.33
N TYR A 133 2.43 20.82 -12.07
CA TYR A 133 3.55 19.95 -11.73
C TYR A 133 3.26 18.50 -12.13
N TRP A 134 2.10 17.99 -11.72
CA TRP A 134 1.66 16.64 -12.07
C TRP A 134 1.54 16.45 -13.59
N ALA A 135 0.99 17.43 -14.30
CA ALA A 135 0.82 17.37 -15.74
C ALA A 135 2.18 17.30 -16.49
N LYS A 136 3.17 18.07 -16.02
CA LYS A 136 4.53 18.06 -16.57
C LYS A 136 5.22 16.72 -16.39
N GLU A 137 5.18 16.14 -15.19
CA GLU A 137 5.79 14.83 -14.91
C GLU A 137 5.14 13.67 -15.67
N ASN A 138 3.83 13.77 -15.95
CA ASN A 138 3.06 12.69 -16.54
C ASN A 138 2.79 12.85 -18.05
N GLU A 139 3.37 13.87 -18.69
CA GLU A 139 3.09 14.24 -20.09
C GLU A 139 1.56 14.29 -20.33
N SER A 140 0.86 15.09 -19.51
CA SER A 140 -0.60 15.18 -19.43
C SER A 140 -1.08 16.64 -19.43
N ASN A 141 -2.39 16.86 -19.27
CA ASN A 141 -3.01 18.19 -19.19
C ASN A 141 -3.44 18.48 -17.73
N PRO A 142 -3.13 19.67 -17.17
CA PRO A 142 -3.52 20.06 -15.80
C PRO A 142 -5.02 19.93 -15.51
N ASN A 143 -5.89 20.15 -16.50
CA ASN A 143 -7.34 20.03 -16.35
C ASN A 143 -7.81 18.60 -16.00
N LYS A 144 -6.98 17.59 -16.31
CA LYS A 144 -7.25 16.19 -15.96
C LYS A 144 -6.87 15.85 -14.52
N TYR A 145 -6.24 16.78 -13.79
CA TYR A 145 -5.89 16.58 -12.40
C TYR A 145 -7.15 16.51 -11.53
N ASN A 146 -7.30 15.37 -10.86
CA ASN A 146 -8.36 15.11 -9.91
C ASN A 146 -7.85 14.15 -8.84
N LEU A 147 -8.08 14.49 -7.57
CA LEU A 147 -7.74 13.65 -6.42
C LEU A 147 -8.84 12.64 -6.08
N PHE A 148 -10.05 12.83 -6.60
CA PHE A 148 -11.11 11.84 -6.46
C PHE A 148 -10.79 10.62 -7.30
N THR A 149 -10.79 9.45 -6.66
CA THR A 149 -10.57 8.16 -7.31
C THR A 149 -11.74 7.84 -8.26
N ASP A 150 -11.51 6.94 -9.22
CA ASP A 150 -12.50 6.50 -10.21
C ASP A 150 -13.01 7.59 -11.18
N ARG A 151 -12.27 8.70 -11.31
CA ARG A 151 -12.63 9.85 -12.17
C ARG A 151 -14.02 10.41 -11.87
N THR A 152 -14.51 10.25 -10.64
CA THR A 152 -15.76 10.87 -10.25
C THR A 152 -15.55 12.37 -10.12
N ASN A 153 -16.44 13.15 -10.72
CA ASN A 153 -16.62 14.56 -10.36
C ASN A 153 -17.67 14.71 -9.24
N GLN A 154 -18.16 13.58 -8.71
CA GLN A 154 -19.22 13.50 -7.71
C GLN A 154 -18.60 13.29 -6.33
N VAL A 155 -18.51 14.38 -5.56
CA VAL A 155 -17.91 14.35 -4.23
C VAL A 155 -18.70 13.52 -3.22
N LEU A 156 -20.04 13.48 -3.32
CA LEU A 156 -20.87 12.71 -2.38
C LEU A 156 -20.49 11.23 -2.38
N GLY A 157 -20.35 10.63 -3.57
CA GLY A 157 -19.91 9.25 -3.70
C GLY A 157 -18.51 9.04 -3.15
N TYR A 158 -17.58 9.96 -3.43
CA TYR A 158 -16.22 9.91 -2.89
C TYR A 158 -16.19 10.00 -1.36
N ALA A 159 -16.92 10.95 -0.77
CA ALA A 159 -17.02 11.13 0.67
C ALA A 159 -17.62 9.89 1.34
N VAL A 160 -18.78 9.41 0.87
CA VAL A 160 -19.43 8.24 1.48
C VAL A 160 -18.57 6.98 1.33
N TYR A 161 -18.11 6.66 0.11
CA TYR A 161 -17.39 5.41 -0.13
C TYR A 161 -15.94 5.42 0.38
N ARG A 162 -15.20 6.51 0.22
CA ARG A 162 -13.76 6.54 0.53
C ARG A 162 -13.43 7.07 1.93
N TRP A 163 -14.33 7.86 2.53
CA TRP A 163 -14.18 8.34 3.91
C TRP A 163 -15.17 7.66 4.85
N GLY A 164 -16.45 7.64 4.50
CA GLY A 164 -17.51 7.11 5.34
C GLY A 164 -17.37 5.61 5.61
N VAL A 165 -17.25 4.76 4.58
CA VAL A 165 -17.15 3.30 4.74
C VAL A 165 -16.03 2.87 5.71
N PRO A 166 -14.77 3.36 5.61
CA PRO A 166 -13.75 3.02 6.61
C PRO A 166 -14.03 3.56 8.01
N LEU A 167 -14.79 4.65 8.16
CA LEU A 167 -15.25 5.15 9.47
C LEU A 167 -16.42 4.32 10.04
N CYS A 168 -17.21 3.65 9.20
CA CYS A 168 -18.27 2.74 9.66
C CYS A 168 -17.71 1.54 10.41
N VAL A 169 -16.52 1.04 10.06
CA VAL A 169 -15.92 -0.14 10.70
C VAL A 169 -15.70 0.05 12.20
N PRO A 170 -14.91 1.05 12.67
CA PRO A 170 -14.77 1.31 14.10
C PRO A 170 -16.11 1.64 14.74
N HIS A 171 -17.00 2.40 14.07
CA HIS A 171 -18.33 2.68 14.61
C HIS A 171 -19.16 1.41 14.87
N LEU A 172 -19.13 0.46 13.95
CA LEU A 172 -19.89 -0.78 14.05
C LEU A 172 -19.32 -1.68 15.13
N LEU A 173 -18.00 -1.79 15.22
CA LEU A 173 -17.32 -2.53 16.31
C LEU A 173 -17.70 -1.97 17.68
N GLU A 174 -17.72 -0.64 17.84
CA GLU A 174 -18.18 0.03 19.07
C GLU A 174 -19.62 -0.34 19.44
N LYS A 175 -20.53 -0.38 18.44
CA LYS A 175 -21.94 -0.76 18.64
C LYS A 175 -22.10 -2.22 19.01
N ASP A 176 -21.32 -3.09 18.38
CA ASP A 176 -21.36 -4.52 18.63
C ASP A 176 -20.77 -4.88 20.01
N LEU A 177 -19.73 -4.17 20.48
CA LEU A 177 -19.25 -4.29 21.86
C LEU A 177 -20.35 -3.97 22.88
N LYS A 178 -21.04 -2.84 22.70
CA LYS A 178 -22.16 -2.43 23.58
C LYS A 178 -23.29 -3.45 23.57
N ARG A 179 -23.69 -3.94 22.39
CA ARG A 179 -24.74 -4.96 22.26
C ARG A 179 -24.36 -6.26 22.98
N ASN A 180 -23.09 -6.61 22.98
CA ASN A 180 -22.57 -7.83 23.59
C ASN A 180 -22.14 -7.64 25.05
N CYS A 181 -22.44 -6.48 25.68
CA CYS A 181 -22.02 -6.13 27.04
C CYS A 181 -20.51 -6.31 27.27
N LYS A 182 -19.69 -5.98 26.27
CA LYS A 182 -18.22 -5.99 26.35
C LYS A 182 -17.69 -4.56 26.37
N GLU A 183 -16.61 -4.35 27.10
CA GLU A 183 -15.87 -3.11 27.14
C GLU A 183 -14.52 -3.28 26.46
N SER A 184 -14.14 -2.31 25.63
CA SER A 184 -12.79 -2.17 25.08
C SER A 184 -12.56 -0.71 24.73
N THR A 185 -11.33 -0.24 24.95
CA THR A 185 -10.84 1.09 24.55
C THR A 185 -10.12 1.03 23.21
N GLU A 186 -10.08 -0.12 22.55
CA GLU A 186 -9.38 -0.33 21.27
C GLU A 186 -10.02 -1.40 20.37
N PRO A 187 -11.34 -1.27 20.06
CA PRO A 187 -12.09 -2.27 19.29
C PRO A 187 -11.47 -2.62 17.93
N LEU A 188 -10.99 -1.61 17.18
CA LEU A 188 -10.43 -1.85 15.86
C LEU A 188 -9.09 -2.59 15.98
N VAL A 189 -8.26 -2.20 16.94
CA VAL A 189 -6.98 -2.89 17.21
C VAL A 189 -7.20 -4.35 17.58
N GLU A 190 -8.12 -4.65 18.48
CA GLU A 190 -8.47 -6.03 18.85
C GLU A 190 -8.98 -6.82 17.64
N TYR A 191 -9.85 -6.22 16.83
CA TYR A 191 -10.36 -6.86 15.62
C TYR A 191 -9.23 -7.20 14.64
N ILE A 192 -8.35 -6.26 14.29
CA ILE A 192 -7.29 -6.51 13.30
C ILE A 192 -6.23 -7.48 13.81
N GLU A 193 -5.92 -7.49 15.11
CA GLU A 193 -4.91 -8.38 15.69
C GLU A 193 -5.44 -9.78 16.06
N SER A 194 -6.77 -9.96 16.05
CA SER A 194 -7.42 -11.26 16.24
C SER A 194 -7.21 -12.25 15.08
N TRP A 195 -6.82 -11.75 13.91
CA TRP A 195 -6.55 -12.59 12.74
C TRP A 195 -5.20 -13.30 12.86
N ASP A 196 -5.07 -14.47 12.24
CA ASP A 196 -3.89 -15.32 12.42
C ASP A 196 -2.57 -14.64 12.00
N SER A 197 -2.62 -13.84 10.93
CA SER A 197 -1.51 -13.09 10.36
C SER A 197 -1.97 -11.74 9.80
N SER A 198 -1.01 -10.87 9.50
CA SER A 198 -1.31 -9.60 8.84
C SER A 198 -1.77 -9.75 7.39
N GLU A 199 -1.39 -10.85 6.72
CA GLU A 199 -1.91 -11.18 5.39
C GLU A 199 -3.41 -11.48 5.48
N THR A 200 -3.82 -12.36 6.38
CA THR A 200 -5.24 -12.66 6.62
C THR A 200 -6.00 -11.41 7.06
N MET A 201 -5.42 -10.60 7.96
CA MET A 201 -6.01 -9.31 8.36
C MET A 201 -6.25 -8.38 7.16
N SER A 202 -5.28 -8.26 6.25
CA SER A 202 -5.40 -7.39 5.07
C SER A 202 -6.53 -7.83 4.13
N GLN A 203 -6.77 -9.14 4.02
CA GLN A 203 -7.88 -9.71 3.26
C GLN A 203 -9.21 -9.46 3.99
N GLN A 204 -9.27 -9.69 5.30
CA GLN A 204 -10.49 -9.52 6.09
C GLN A 204 -10.96 -8.07 6.15
N ILE A 205 -10.05 -7.09 6.17
CA ILE A 205 -10.42 -5.67 6.04
C ILE A 205 -11.21 -5.40 4.76
N LYS A 206 -10.95 -6.13 3.68
CA LYS A 206 -11.68 -5.99 2.42
C LYS A 206 -12.92 -6.88 2.37
N ASP A 207 -12.76 -8.16 2.70
CA ASP A 207 -13.70 -9.22 2.32
C ASP A 207 -14.55 -9.75 3.49
N ASN A 208 -14.34 -9.30 4.73
CA ASN A 208 -15.17 -9.73 5.85
C ASN A 208 -16.65 -9.36 5.62
N GLU A 209 -17.56 -10.31 5.84
CA GLU A 209 -18.97 -10.14 5.53
C GLU A 209 -19.62 -8.93 6.23
N ARG A 210 -19.22 -8.67 7.49
CA ARG A 210 -19.82 -7.62 8.32
C ARG A 210 -18.98 -6.34 8.36
N TYR A 211 -17.67 -6.47 8.46
CA TYR A 211 -16.74 -5.35 8.68
C TYR A 211 -15.88 -5.04 7.45
N GLY A 212 -16.03 -5.78 6.36
CA GLY A 212 -15.27 -5.61 5.14
C GLY A 212 -15.64 -4.32 4.42
N LEU A 213 -14.63 -3.63 3.90
CA LEU A 213 -14.78 -2.39 3.15
C LEU A 213 -15.24 -2.64 1.69
N GLY A 214 -15.18 -3.88 1.21
CA GLY A 214 -15.62 -4.27 -0.13
C GLY A 214 -15.02 -3.38 -1.21
N LYS A 215 -15.85 -2.79 -2.07
CA LYS A 215 -15.41 -1.92 -3.18
C LYS A 215 -14.74 -0.62 -2.73
N ALA A 216 -14.87 -0.22 -1.46
CA ALA A 216 -14.19 0.96 -0.94
C ALA A 216 -12.66 0.76 -0.88
N ILE A 217 -12.19 -0.49 -0.80
CA ILE A 217 -10.76 -0.82 -0.73
C ILE A 217 -10.37 -1.87 -1.77
N GLY A 218 -9.23 -1.67 -2.42
CA GLY A 218 -8.59 -2.72 -3.22
C GLY A 218 -7.62 -3.55 -2.39
N ASP A 219 -7.23 -4.72 -2.89
CA ASP A 219 -6.25 -5.57 -2.21
C ASP A 219 -4.93 -4.85 -1.88
N LYS A 220 -4.44 -4.03 -2.83
CA LYS A 220 -3.26 -3.17 -2.64
C LYS A 220 -3.38 -2.34 -1.37
N ALA A 221 -4.55 -1.72 -1.16
CA ALA A 221 -4.76 -0.84 -0.02
C ALA A 221 -4.91 -1.60 1.30
N GLY A 222 -5.45 -2.83 1.28
CA GLY A 222 -5.41 -3.72 2.45
C GLY A 222 -3.95 -4.03 2.86
N HIS A 223 -3.10 -4.37 1.90
CA HIS A 223 -1.66 -4.58 2.15
C HIS A 223 -0.93 -3.29 2.56
N LEU A 224 -1.33 -2.13 2.02
CA LEU A 224 -0.81 -0.84 2.43
C LEU A 224 -1.18 -0.52 3.89
N PHE A 225 -2.39 -0.86 4.33
CA PHE A 225 -2.77 -0.74 5.73
C PHE A 225 -1.88 -1.61 6.64
N ALA A 226 -1.64 -2.87 6.26
CA ALA A 226 -0.71 -3.74 6.98
C ALA A 226 0.71 -3.14 7.05
N LYS A 227 1.22 -2.60 5.94
CA LYS A 227 2.49 -1.87 5.90
C LYS A 227 2.51 -0.68 6.85
N PHE A 228 1.47 0.15 6.88
CA PHE A 228 1.40 1.29 7.78
C PHE A 228 1.42 0.85 9.24
N TYR A 229 0.59 -0.14 9.58
CA TYR A 229 0.43 -0.65 10.94
C TYR A 229 1.70 -1.33 11.48
N ILE A 230 2.32 -2.20 10.69
CA ILE A 230 3.41 -3.08 11.13
C ILE A 230 4.79 -2.48 10.88
N HIS A 231 4.99 -1.85 9.73
CA HIS A 231 6.33 -1.44 9.30
C HIS A 231 6.57 0.06 9.47
N THR A 232 5.63 0.89 9.02
CA THR A 232 5.82 2.34 8.93
C THR A 232 5.75 2.99 10.29
N TYR A 233 4.62 2.83 10.98
CA TYR A 233 4.41 3.36 12.32
C TYR A 233 4.72 2.33 13.41
N ARG A 234 4.68 1.03 13.06
CA ARG A 234 4.96 -0.11 13.95
C ARG A 234 4.17 0.00 15.26
N ILE A 235 2.88 0.23 15.14
CA ILE A 235 1.94 0.43 16.25
C ILE A 235 1.21 -0.86 16.65
N GLY A 236 1.57 -2.01 16.08
CA GLY A 236 1.02 -3.31 16.50
C GLY A 236 1.47 -3.73 17.90
N LYS A 237 0.58 -4.38 18.67
CA LYS A 237 0.90 -5.02 19.95
C LYS A 237 1.56 -6.38 19.71
N ARG A 238 1.04 -7.17 18.78
CA ARG A 238 1.66 -8.42 18.33
C ARG A 238 3.08 -8.21 17.79
N LYS A 239 3.98 -9.12 18.16
CA LYS A 239 5.42 -9.13 17.79
C LYS A 239 5.88 -10.48 17.21
N ASP A 240 4.96 -11.42 17.03
CA ASP A 240 5.26 -12.72 16.43
C ASP A 240 5.50 -12.60 14.91
N GLU A 241 6.04 -13.67 14.32
CA GLU A 241 6.38 -13.73 12.89
C GLU A 241 5.19 -13.40 11.98
N ALA A 242 3.96 -13.71 12.41
CA ALA A 242 2.75 -13.49 11.62
C ALA A 242 2.24 -12.03 11.66
N PHE A 243 2.85 -11.18 12.47
CA PHE A 243 2.67 -9.71 12.47
C PHE A 243 4.02 -9.00 12.31
N GLY A 244 4.97 -9.66 11.64
CA GLY A 244 6.32 -9.18 11.41
C GLY A 244 6.55 -8.52 10.04
N PRO A 245 7.81 -8.17 9.71
CA PRO A 245 8.14 -7.47 8.46
C PRO A 245 7.87 -8.25 7.17
N LEU A 246 7.63 -9.56 7.24
CA LEU A 246 7.39 -10.47 6.10
C LEU A 246 5.98 -11.08 6.10
N SER A 247 5.09 -10.65 7.01
CA SER A 247 3.80 -11.30 7.25
C SER A 247 2.64 -10.82 6.37
N TYR A 248 2.92 -9.97 5.39
CA TYR A 248 1.95 -9.53 4.37
C TYR A 248 2.65 -9.49 3.01
N GLU A 249 1.87 -9.60 1.93
CA GLU A 249 2.39 -9.50 0.58
C GLU A 249 2.73 -8.06 0.18
N LEU A 250 3.60 -7.91 -0.81
CA LEU A 250 3.93 -6.60 -1.38
C LEU A 250 2.67 -5.90 -1.93
N PRO A 251 2.38 -4.63 -1.56
CA PRO A 251 1.28 -3.84 -2.11
C PRO A 251 1.46 -3.52 -3.60
N PHE A 252 1.25 -4.49 -4.49
CA PHE A 252 1.48 -4.34 -5.92
C PHE A 252 0.64 -3.21 -6.52
N ASP A 253 1.32 -2.13 -6.92
CA ASP A 253 0.76 -1.04 -7.70
C ASP A 253 1.46 -0.88 -9.06
N SER A 254 0.97 0.06 -9.86
CA SER A 254 1.53 0.34 -11.18
C SER A 254 3.01 0.75 -11.13
N ASN A 255 3.47 1.42 -10.08
CA ASN A 255 4.88 1.81 -9.93
C ASN A 255 5.75 0.59 -9.60
N ALA A 256 5.37 -0.19 -8.59
CA ALA A 256 6.05 -1.42 -8.19
C ALA A 256 6.11 -2.41 -9.36
N GLY A 257 4.98 -2.67 -10.01
CA GLY A 257 4.88 -3.55 -11.16
C GLY A 257 5.76 -3.10 -12.32
N ARG A 258 5.78 -1.81 -12.64
CA ARG A 258 6.62 -1.26 -13.72
C ARG A 258 8.11 -1.42 -13.42
N VAL A 259 8.53 -1.13 -12.18
CA VAL A 259 9.93 -1.28 -11.77
C VAL A 259 10.36 -2.74 -11.86
N LEU A 260 9.61 -3.66 -11.23
CA LEU A 260 9.93 -5.08 -11.22
C LEU A 260 9.88 -5.72 -12.62
N PHE A 261 8.97 -5.27 -13.49
CA PHE A 261 8.93 -5.74 -14.88
C PHE A 261 10.16 -5.26 -15.67
N ARG A 262 10.49 -3.96 -15.61
CA ARG A 262 11.58 -3.36 -16.39
C ARG A 262 12.98 -3.78 -15.91
N THR A 263 13.14 -4.09 -14.62
CA THR A 263 14.40 -4.65 -14.11
C THR A 263 14.63 -6.08 -14.60
N GLY A 264 13.57 -6.76 -15.04
CA GLY A 264 13.58 -8.15 -15.46
C GLY A 264 13.21 -9.11 -14.34
N PHE A 265 12.94 -8.64 -13.12
CA PHE A 265 12.58 -9.49 -11.97
C PHE A 265 11.37 -10.38 -12.27
N LEU A 266 10.31 -9.82 -12.85
CA LEU A 266 9.14 -10.63 -13.23
C LEU A 266 9.47 -11.62 -14.36
N LEU A 267 10.33 -11.22 -15.31
CA LEU A 267 10.79 -12.12 -16.36
C LEU A 267 11.73 -13.24 -15.84
N ASP A 268 12.29 -13.05 -14.64
CA ASP A 268 13.01 -14.08 -13.91
C ASP A 268 12.06 -15.10 -13.23
N CYS A 269 10.77 -14.77 -13.08
CA CYS A 269 9.76 -15.61 -12.43
C CYS A 269 8.91 -16.42 -13.43
N ALA A 270 8.56 -15.87 -14.58
CA ALA A 270 7.76 -16.55 -15.60
C ALA A 270 8.04 -15.98 -17.01
N LYS A 271 7.62 -16.71 -18.05
CA LYS A 271 7.79 -16.26 -19.43
C LYS A 271 6.78 -15.17 -19.76
N LEU A 272 7.13 -14.32 -20.72
CA LEU A 272 6.23 -13.27 -21.21
C LEU A 272 4.89 -13.84 -21.74
N SER A 273 4.93 -15.00 -22.40
CA SER A 273 3.74 -15.72 -22.86
C SER A 273 2.78 -16.10 -21.73
N ASP A 274 3.32 -16.41 -20.55
CA ASP A 274 2.52 -16.75 -19.38
C ASP A 274 1.80 -15.50 -18.87
N TYR A 275 2.50 -14.37 -18.80
CA TYR A 275 1.91 -13.08 -18.44
C TYR A 275 0.83 -12.61 -19.41
N GLU A 276 0.96 -12.90 -20.69
CA GLU A 276 -0.09 -12.65 -21.69
C GLU A 276 -1.31 -13.54 -21.44
N LYS A 277 -1.11 -14.84 -21.22
CA LYS A 277 -2.18 -15.80 -20.90
C LYS A 277 -2.94 -15.42 -19.63
N TRP A 278 -2.24 -14.86 -18.65
CA TRP A 278 -2.83 -14.43 -17.38
C TRP A 278 -3.43 -13.02 -17.42
N GLU A 279 -3.43 -12.36 -18.59
CA GLU A 279 -3.85 -10.97 -18.78
C GLU A 279 -3.11 -9.97 -17.87
N VAL A 280 -1.92 -10.34 -17.37
CA VAL A 280 -1.00 -9.43 -16.70
C VAL A 280 -0.40 -8.49 -17.73
N VAL A 281 -0.08 -9.00 -18.92
CA VAL A 281 0.28 -8.21 -20.10
C VAL A 281 -0.88 -8.22 -21.08
N GLN A 282 -1.44 -7.05 -21.37
CA GLN A 282 -2.56 -6.87 -22.27
C GLN A 282 -2.11 -6.12 -23.53
N LYS A 283 -1.97 -6.83 -24.64
CA LYS A 283 -1.45 -6.25 -25.89
C LYS A 283 -2.37 -5.16 -26.42
N GLY A 284 -1.81 -4.03 -26.85
CA GLY A 284 -2.54 -2.92 -27.47
C GLY A 284 -3.40 -2.08 -26.53
N LYS A 285 -3.62 -2.52 -25.28
CA LYS A 285 -4.53 -1.85 -24.32
C LYS A 285 -3.89 -0.69 -23.54
N GLY A 286 -2.60 -0.41 -23.75
CA GLY A 286 -1.87 0.66 -23.07
C GLY A 286 -1.93 2.00 -23.83
N LYS A 287 -1.61 3.10 -23.14
CA LYS A 287 -1.56 4.46 -23.72
C LYS A 287 -0.72 4.45 -25.00
N GLY A 288 -1.31 4.92 -26.11
CA GLY A 288 -0.66 4.97 -27.42
C GLY A 288 -0.49 3.60 -28.11
N GLY A 289 -1.40 2.65 -27.88
CA GLY A 289 -1.36 1.31 -28.49
C GLY A 289 -0.26 0.39 -27.94
N LYS A 290 0.35 0.79 -26.82
CA LYS A 290 1.40 0.00 -26.13
C LYS A 290 0.77 -1.17 -25.37
N HIS A 291 1.60 -2.07 -24.85
CA HIS A 291 1.13 -3.16 -24.00
C HIS A 291 0.87 -2.64 -22.58
N TYR A 292 -0.30 -2.93 -22.03
CA TYR A 292 -0.66 -2.54 -20.67
C TYR A 292 -0.27 -3.65 -19.69
N ILE A 293 0.42 -3.30 -18.61
CA ILE A 293 0.80 -4.19 -17.52
C ILE A 293 -0.21 -4.01 -16.39
N ARG A 294 -1.16 -4.93 -16.29
CA ARG A 294 -2.10 -5.04 -15.18
C ARG A 294 -1.50 -5.90 -14.08
N VAL A 295 -0.52 -5.36 -13.34
CA VAL A 295 0.28 -6.15 -12.37
C VAL A 295 -0.56 -6.84 -11.30
N THR A 296 -1.72 -6.29 -10.93
CA THR A 296 -2.62 -6.92 -9.95
C THR A 296 -3.09 -8.32 -10.36
N ASN A 297 -3.10 -8.62 -11.67
CA ASN A 297 -3.50 -9.93 -12.19
C ASN A 297 -2.44 -11.02 -11.93
N ILE A 298 -1.27 -10.68 -11.39
CA ILE A 298 -0.24 -11.64 -10.98
C ILE A 298 -0.70 -12.47 -9.77
N ARG A 299 -1.74 -12.01 -9.06
CA ARG A 299 -2.23 -12.67 -7.86
C ARG A 299 -2.67 -14.12 -8.13
N GLY A 300 -2.18 -15.06 -7.32
CA GLY A 300 -2.39 -16.50 -7.44
C GLY A 300 -1.67 -17.17 -8.62
N LYS A 301 -0.88 -16.42 -9.41
CA LYS A 301 -0.11 -16.99 -10.53
C LYS A 301 1.18 -17.62 -10.03
N LYS A 302 1.56 -18.73 -10.65
CA LYS A 302 2.60 -19.63 -10.13
C LYS A 302 3.80 -19.68 -11.06
N SER A 303 4.99 -19.82 -10.47
CA SER A 303 6.22 -20.05 -11.22
C SER A 303 6.58 -21.54 -11.20
N ASP A 304 6.38 -22.23 -12.32
CA ASP A 304 6.76 -23.65 -12.42
C ASP A 304 8.29 -23.81 -12.37
N GLU A 305 9.04 -22.88 -12.96
CA GLU A 305 10.51 -22.90 -12.98
C GLU A 305 11.09 -22.82 -11.56
N LEU A 306 10.66 -21.84 -10.77
CA LEU A 306 11.16 -21.66 -9.40
C LEU A 306 10.67 -22.74 -8.45
N SER A 307 9.47 -23.30 -8.68
CA SER A 307 8.93 -24.40 -7.87
C SER A 307 9.78 -25.68 -7.98
N SER A 308 10.55 -25.84 -9.05
CA SER A 308 11.45 -26.98 -9.23
C SER A 308 12.74 -26.90 -8.39
N LEU A 309 13.04 -25.74 -7.81
CA LEU A 309 14.26 -25.51 -7.05
C LEU A 309 14.03 -25.73 -5.56
N LYS A 310 14.66 -26.78 -5.03
CA LYS A 310 14.57 -27.15 -3.62
C LYS A 310 14.92 -25.99 -2.68
N GLU A 311 16.02 -25.29 -2.93
CA GLU A 311 16.49 -24.18 -2.10
C GLU A 311 15.45 -23.05 -1.98
N VAL A 312 14.84 -22.64 -3.10
CA VAL A 312 13.81 -21.60 -3.10
C VAL A 312 12.55 -22.09 -2.38
N MET A 313 12.17 -23.34 -2.61
CA MET A 313 11.01 -23.96 -1.94
C MET A 313 11.21 -24.08 -0.42
N ASP A 314 12.42 -24.40 0.04
CA ASP A 314 12.76 -24.50 1.46
C ASP A 314 12.67 -23.12 2.16
N SER A 315 13.02 -22.02 1.48
CA SER A 315 12.77 -20.67 1.97
C SER A 315 11.32 -20.21 1.83
N TYR A 316 10.59 -20.71 0.82
CA TYR A 316 9.19 -20.33 0.57
C TYR A 316 8.23 -20.96 1.57
N GLU A 317 8.48 -22.20 2.00
CA GLU A 317 7.66 -22.92 2.97
C GLU A 317 7.41 -22.15 4.28
N PRO A 318 8.42 -21.66 5.01
CA PRO A 318 8.19 -20.91 6.25
C PRO A 318 7.44 -19.61 5.99
N ILE A 319 7.66 -18.93 4.86
CA ILE A 319 6.90 -17.72 4.49
C ILE A 319 5.39 -18.03 4.44
N CYS A 320 4.99 -19.09 3.75
CA CYS A 320 3.56 -19.42 3.62
C CYS A 320 2.94 -19.92 4.93
N ILE A 321 3.68 -20.70 5.71
CA ILE A 321 3.13 -21.40 6.90
C ILE A 321 3.20 -20.55 8.16
N LYS A 322 4.33 -19.87 8.40
CA LYS A 322 4.58 -19.15 9.66
C LYS A 322 4.29 -17.66 9.57
N TYR A 323 4.76 -17.01 8.50
CA TYR A 323 4.66 -15.55 8.35
C TYR A 323 3.30 -15.12 7.78
N LEU A 324 2.95 -15.61 6.58
CA LEU A 324 1.69 -15.27 5.92
C LEU A 324 0.52 -16.09 6.48
N LYS A 325 0.78 -17.30 7.01
CA LYS A 325 -0.22 -18.28 7.46
C LYS A 325 -1.34 -18.57 6.44
N VAL A 326 -1.01 -18.49 5.15
CA VAL A 326 -1.95 -18.79 4.04
C VAL A 326 -2.00 -20.29 3.70
N ARG A 327 -1.15 -21.11 4.34
CA ARG A 327 -1.09 -22.56 4.16
C ARG A 327 -0.79 -23.26 5.48
N ILE A 328 -1.37 -24.45 5.65
CA ILE A 328 -1.10 -25.35 6.80
C ILE A 328 0.05 -26.32 6.48
N ARG A 329 0.25 -26.65 5.20
CA ARG A 329 1.24 -27.63 4.71
C ARG A 329 2.16 -27.01 3.68
N ARG A 330 3.31 -27.65 3.44
CA ARG A 330 4.27 -27.26 2.41
C ARG A 330 3.57 -27.06 1.05
N PRO A 331 3.70 -25.89 0.42
CA PRO A 331 3.14 -25.65 -0.91
C PRO A 331 3.79 -26.55 -1.97
N SER A 332 3.04 -26.92 -3.00
CA SER A 332 3.59 -27.62 -4.17
C SER A 332 4.13 -26.69 -5.26
N LYS A 333 3.74 -25.41 -5.22
CA LYS A 333 4.12 -24.39 -6.19
C LYS A 333 4.29 -23.02 -5.54
N ILE A 334 5.21 -22.23 -6.07
CA ILE A 334 5.51 -20.85 -5.65
C ILE A 334 4.57 -19.88 -6.35
N GLU A 335 3.88 -19.06 -5.56
CA GLU A 335 3.10 -17.92 -6.05
C GLU A 335 4.01 -16.72 -6.28
N ILE A 336 3.93 -16.10 -7.46
CA ILE A 336 4.88 -15.08 -7.90
C ILE A 336 4.88 -13.86 -6.97
N GLN A 337 3.71 -13.50 -6.43
CA GLN A 337 3.55 -12.35 -5.54
C GLN A 337 4.29 -12.51 -4.19
N GLN A 338 4.61 -13.75 -3.79
CA GLN A 338 5.23 -14.08 -2.51
C GLN A 338 6.75 -14.31 -2.64
N ILE A 339 7.28 -14.35 -3.87
CA ILE A 339 8.73 -14.44 -4.12
C ILE A 339 9.50 -13.31 -3.40
N PRO A 340 9.04 -12.05 -3.39
CA PRO A 340 9.73 -11.01 -2.62
C PRO A 340 9.88 -11.35 -1.14
N ASN A 341 8.85 -11.91 -0.50
CA ASN A 341 8.92 -12.36 0.90
C ASN A 341 9.98 -13.45 1.07
N THR A 342 10.03 -14.42 0.16
CA THR A 342 11.03 -15.49 0.16
C THR A 342 12.46 -14.98 0.01
N LEU A 343 12.70 -14.05 -0.92
CA LEU A 343 14.05 -13.51 -1.15
C LEU A 343 14.54 -12.60 -0.03
N LEU A 344 13.63 -12.07 0.78
CA LEU A 344 13.91 -11.25 1.96
C LEU A 344 14.04 -12.06 3.25
N LEU A 345 13.72 -13.36 3.24
CA LEU A 345 13.90 -14.24 4.39
C LEU A 345 15.38 -14.26 4.82
N ASP A 346 15.61 -14.25 6.14
CA ASP A 346 16.94 -14.19 6.77
C ASP A 346 17.77 -12.95 6.41
N THR A 347 17.10 -11.88 5.98
CA THR A 347 17.72 -10.57 5.76
C THR A 347 17.27 -9.57 6.81
N LYS A 348 17.97 -8.44 6.90
CA LYS A 348 17.55 -7.35 7.79
C LYS A 348 16.36 -6.54 7.26
N TYR A 349 15.82 -6.85 6.08
CA TYR A 349 14.81 -6.06 5.36
C TYR A 349 13.45 -6.77 5.35
N GLY A 350 12.37 -5.98 5.35
CA GLY A 350 11.00 -6.47 5.21
C GLY A 350 10.32 -5.99 3.93
N ILE A 351 9.07 -6.39 3.76
CA ILE A 351 8.24 -6.00 2.61
C ILE A 351 8.01 -4.49 2.56
N GLY A 352 7.85 -3.85 3.71
CA GLY A 352 7.71 -2.40 3.78
C GLY A 352 8.94 -1.64 3.24
N ASP A 353 10.15 -2.12 3.55
CA ASP A 353 11.39 -1.54 3.00
C ASP A 353 11.43 -1.68 1.47
N LEU A 354 11.03 -2.84 0.95
CA LEU A 354 10.98 -3.08 -0.49
C LEU A 354 9.96 -2.16 -1.18
N ASP A 355 8.75 -2.07 -0.62
CA ASP A 355 7.68 -1.24 -1.16
C ASP A 355 8.09 0.24 -1.23
N ASP A 356 8.63 0.80 -0.14
CA ASP A 356 9.11 2.18 -0.14
C ASP A 356 10.19 2.42 -1.20
N GLY A 357 11.08 1.45 -1.41
CA GLY A 357 12.10 1.51 -2.46
C GLY A 357 11.48 1.50 -3.85
N LEU A 358 10.52 0.62 -4.09
CA LEU A 358 9.80 0.52 -5.37
C LEU A 358 9.02 1.80 -5.69
N ILE A 359 8.31 2.36 -4.72
CA ILE A 359 7.57 3.61 -4.86
C ILE A 359 8.54 4.76 -5.13
N ASN A 360 9.63 4.87 -4.39
CA ASN A 360 10.66 5.90 -4.62
C ASN A 360 11.25 5.81 -6.04
N ILE A 361 11.61 4.60 -6.48
CA ILE A 361 12.17 4.39 -7.81
C ILE A 361 11.14 4.67 -8.90
N GLY A 362 9.91 4.19 -8.73
CA GLY A 362 8.82 4.32 -9.69
C GLY A 362 8.36 5.77 -9.90
N THR A 363 8.38 6.58 -8.84
CA THR A 363 7.93 7.98 -8.86
C THR A 363 9.02 8.98 -9.25
N LYS A 364 10.31 8.66 -9.03
CA LYS A 364 11.41 9.62 -9.29
C LYS A 364 12.27 9.30 -10.50
N TYR A 365 12.29 8.04 -10.96
CA TYR A 365 13.20 7.61 -12.01
C TYR A 365 12.52 6.80 -13.09
N CYS A 366 11.76 5.77 -12.71
CA CYS A 366 11.17 4.82 -13.65
C CYS A 366 9.78 5.29 -14.10
N PHE A 367 9.68 6.43 -14.78
CA PHE A 367 8.40 7.01 -15.21
C PHE A 367 7.64 6.16 -16.25
N ASN A 368 6.31 6.35 -16.31
CA ASN A 368 5.40 5.59 -17.21
C ASN A 368 5.35 6.13 -18.65
N HIS A 369 6.50 6.53 -19.19
CA HIS A 369 6.65 7.01 -20.57
C HIS A 369 7.96 6.49 -21.18
N ASN A 370 8.31 6.98 -22.38
CA ASN A 370 9.48 6.52 -23.13
C ASN A 370 10.81 7.02 -22.58
N ASN A 371 10.78 8.10 -21.80
CA ASN A 371 11.96 8.82 -21.30
C ASN A 371 12.15 8.72 -19.76
N PRO A 372 12.20 7.53 -19.14
CA PRO A 372 12.52 7.42 -17.73
C PRO A 372 13.96 7.90 -17.45
N ASN A 373 14.21 8.41 -16.25
CA ASN A 373 15.53 8.89 -15.82
C ASN A 373 16.46 7.72 -15.46
N CYS A 374 16.79 6.88 -16.44
CA CYS A 374 17.56 5.66 -16.21
C CYS A 374 19.01 5.90 -15.82
N LYS A 375 19.64 6.99 -16.30
CA LYS A 375 21.05 7.28 -16.05
C LYS A 375 21.33 7.58 -14.56
N GLU A 376 20.38 8.22 -13.91
CA GLU A 376 20.43 8.59 -12.48
C GLU A 376 19.75 7.56 -11.58
N CYS A 377 19.07 6.57 -12.14
CA CYS A 377 18.38 5.55 -11.36
C CYS A 377 19.38 4.74 -10.52
N PRO A 378 19.17 4.62 -9.18
CA PRO A 378 20.12 3.98 -8.28
C PRO A 378 20.28 2.47 -8.50
N ILE A 379 19.34 1.83 -9.21
CA ILE A 379 19.38 0.40 -9.55
C ILE A 379 19.67 0.14 -11.04
N LYS A 380 20.22 1.13 -11.76
CA LYS A 380 20.48 1.02 -13.21
C LYS A 380 21.33 -0.19 -13.59
N GLU A 381 22.25 -0.61 -12.72
CA GLU A 381 23.13 -1.74 -12.97
C GLU A 381 22.41 -3.08 -13.03
N PHE A 382 21.27 -3.20 -12.34
CA PHE A 382 20.41 -4.36 -12.37
C PHE A 382 19.36 -4.31 -13.49
N CYS A 383 19.10 -3.14 -14.08
CA CYS A 383 17.95 -2.92 -14.94
C CYS A 383 18.12 -3.54 -16.33
N LEU A 384 17.41 -4.65 -16.58
CA LEU A 384 17.41 -5.35 -17.88
C LEU A 384 16.98 -4.41 -19.02
N ALA A 385 15.93 -3.63 -18.81
CA ALA A 385 15.41 -2.70 -19.81
C ALA A 385 16.44 -1.64 -20.19
N TYR A 386 17.21 -1.15 -19.21
CA TYR A 386 18.24 -0.14 -19.46
C TYR A 386 19.47 -0.74 -20.14
N LYS A 387 19.95 -1.90 -19.72
CA LYS A 387 21.23 -2.44 -20.19
C LYS A 387 21.13 -3.24 -21.48
N LYS A 388 20.05 -4.02 -21.67
CA LYS A 388 19.98 -5.02 -22.75
C LYS A 388 18.69 -4.97 -23.58
N GLN A 389 17.55 -4.66 -22.97
CA GLN A 389 16.24 -4.79 -23.62
C GLN A 389 15.41 -3.51 -23.56
N LYS A 390 15.80 -2.48 -24.32
CA LYS A 390 15.12 -1.17 -24.37
C LYS A 390 13.62 -1.27 -24.72
N GLY A 391 13.19 -2.35 -25.39
CA GLY A 391 11.79 -2.64 -25.69
C GLY A 391 10.88 -2.68 -24.46
N LEU A 392 11.39 -3.09 -23.30
CA LEU A 392 10.60 -3.12 -22.05
C LEU A 392 10.18 -1.72 -21.57
N ILE A 393 10.93 -0.66 -21.95
CA ILE A 393 10.54 0.74 -21.72
C ILE A 393 9.66 1.25 -22.85
N LYS A 394 10.02 0.95 -24.11
CA LYS A 394 9.34 1.51 -25.29
C LYS A 394 7.94 0.93 -25.55
N ASN A 395 7.72 -0.32 -25.17
CA ASN A 395 6.53 -1.08 -25.59
C ASN A 395 5.52 -1.34 -24.47
N TYR A 396 5.89 -1.11 -23.21
CA TYR A 396 5.03 -1.43 -22.06
C TYR A 396 4.69 -0.20 -21.21
N ARG A 397 3.44 -0.15 -20.75
CA ARG A 397 2.87 0.88 -19.88
C ARG A 397 2.12 0.23 -18.73
N THR A 398 2.02 0.93 -17.61
CA THR A 398 1.15 0.57 -16.48
C THR A 398 0.00 1.53 -16.32
#